data_AF-A0A2A4UHL5-F1
#
_entry.id   AF-A0A2A4UHL5-F1
#
_cell.length_a   1.000
_cell.length_b   1.000
_cell.length_c   1.000
_cell.angle_alpha   90.00
_cell.angle_beta   90.00
_cell.angle_gamma   90.00
#
_symmetry.space_group_name_H-M   'P 1'
#
loop_
_entity.id
_entity.type
_entity.pdbx_description
1 polymer ?
#
loop_
_entity_poly.entity_id
_entity_poly.type
_entity_poly.pdbx_seq_one_letter_code
_entity_poly.pdbx_strand_id
1 'polypeptide(L)'
;MRLSVFTTSKLLAENHITGIFSERQGGISPAPFDSLNLGLDLGDSDENVQHNLKQLCLGAQLPIPHRSEQVHGTNYLLCAGEGIQHNHQADILITRTAGCAVAVRTADCLPILLIDTQAGVAAAVHAGWRGTVQNIAQVAIQKMQAFGAKAEHILACLGPCIAEPCFEIDIDTGKQLSHSHPQAHLYIRYKNDKAWANIQAINTLQLQSSGLKSTNIESLSLCTSCLPERFFSYRRNGIQAGRQLAIVALPDAL
;
A
#
# COMPACT_ATOMS: atom_id res chain seq x y z
N MET A 1 -24.67 -1.80 -13.32
CA MET A 1 -23.44 -2.49 -12.87
C MET A 1 -22.92 -1.69 -11.69
N ARG A 2 -22.91 -2.22 -10.46
CA ARG A 2 -22.30 -1.49 -9.32
C ARG A 2 -20.80 -1.39 -9.61
N LEU A 3 -20.28 -0.18 -9.77
CA LEU A 3 -18.84 0.04 -9.92
C LEU A 3 -18.16 -0.49 -8.64
N SER A 4 -17.12 -1.32 -8.80
CA SER A 4 -16.36 -1.80 -7.65
C SER A 4 -15.63 -0.63 -7.01
N VAL A 5 -15.79 -0.44 -5.69
CA VAL A 5 -15.14 0.64 -4.93
C VAL A 5 -13.76 0.25 -4.40
N PHE A 6 -13.38 -1.02 -4.54
CA PHE A 6 -12.07 -1.55 -4.20
C PHE A 6 -11.72 -2.80 -5.04
N THR A 7 -10.44 -3.11 -5.12
CA THR A 7 -9.90 -4.39 -5.61
C THR A 7 -9.46 -5.25 -4.41
N THR A 8 -9.62 -6.57 -4.53
CA THR A 8 -9.17 -7.56 -3.55
C THR A 8 -8.04 -8.44 -4.12
N SER A 9 -7.29 -9.04 -3.21
CA SER A 9 -6.28 -10.06 -3.49
C SER A 9 -6.94 -11.44 -3.55
N LYS A 10 -6.63 -12.23 -4.59
CA LYS A 10 -7.07 -13.63 -4.64
C LYS A 10 -6.39 -14.44 -3.53
N LEU A 11 -5.10 -14.22 -3.32
CA LEU A 11 -4.31 -14.89 -2.29
C LEU A 11 -4.89 -14.66 -0.88
N LEU A 12 -5.21 -13.41 -0.53
CA LEU A 12 -5.80 -13.11 0.78
C LEU A 12 -7.23 -13.69 0.89
N ALA A 13 -8.04 -13.58 -0.17
CA ALA A 13 -9.41 -14.10 -0.16
C ALA A 13 -9.47 -15.63 0.01
N GLU A 14 -8.60 -16.38 -0.66
CA GLU A 14 -8.49 -17.84 -0.52
C GLU A 14 -8.05 -18.29 0.87
N ASN A 15 -7.44 -17.38 1.64
CA ASN A 15 -7.03 -17.59 3.03
C ASN A 15 -7.99 -16.93 4.04
N HIS A 16 -9.18 -16.53 3.61
CA HIS A 16 -10.21 -15.87 4.43
C HIS A 16 -9.74 -14.59 5.13
N ILE A 17 -8.83 -13.86 4.49
CA ILE A 17 -8.31 -12.58 4.99
C ILE A 17 -8.94 -11.44 4.20
N THR A 18 -9.50 -10.47 4.92
CA THR A 18 -10.03 -9.26 4.30
C THR A 18 -8.94 -8.20 4.18
N GLY A 19 -8.38 -8.10 2.97
CA GLY A 19 -7.47 -7.03 2.55
C GLY A 19 -7.97 -6.39 1.25
N ILE A 20 -8.01 -5.05 1.22
CA ILE A 20 -8.55 -4.28 0.09
C ILE A 20 -7.62 -3.16 -0.36
N PHE A 21 -7.74 -2.80 -1.64
CA PHE A 21 -7.13 -1.61 -2.24
C PHE A 21 -8.25 -0.76 -2.83
N SER A 22 -8.53 0.40 -2.26
CA SER A 22 -9.62 1.25 -2.72
C SER A 22 -9.38 1.78 -4.14
N GLU A 23 -10.45 1.93 -4.90
CA GLU A 23 -10.46 2.64 -6.17
C GLU A 23 -10.93 4.08 -5.95
N ARG A 24 -10.94 4.90 -7.00
CA ARG A 24 -11.34 6.32 -6.91
C ARG A 24 -12.85 6.54 -7.01
N GLN A 25 -13.63 5.51 -7.30
CA GLN A 25 -15.07 5.59 -7.55
C GLN A 25 -15.90 5.34 -6.29
N GLY A 26 -17.12 5.89 -6.26
CA GLY A 26 -18.13 5.59 -5.22
C GLY A 26 -18.05 6.44 -3.95
N GLY A 27 -17.37 7.58 -3.99
CA GLY A 27 -17.41 8.57 -2.91
C GLY A 27 -18.20 9.83 -3.27
N ILE A 28 -18.05 10.87 -2.45
CA ILE A 28 -18.79 12.14 -2.56
C ILE A 28 -17.91 13.37 -2.80
N SER A 29 -16.59 13.19 -2.88
CA SER A 29 -15.67 14.30 -3.08
C SER A 29 -15.86 14.94 -4.47
N PRO A 30 -15.86 16.27 -4.57
CA PRO A 30 -15.96 16.97 -5.86
C PRO A 30 -14.62 16.96 -6.60
N ALA A 31 -14.62 17.37 -7.87
CA ALA A 31 -13.38 17.63 -8.60
C ALA A 31 -12.49 18.63 -7.83
N PRO A 32 -11.16 18.44 -7.82
CA PRO A 32 -10.38 17.42 -8.55
C PRO A 32 -10.27 16.04 -7.84
N PHE A 33 -11.00 15.87 -6.74
CA PHE A 33 -10.98 14.69 -5.87
C PHE A 33 -12.10 13.70 -6.18
N ASP A 34 -12.74 13.82 -7.35
CA ASP A 34 -13.81 12.94 -7.79
C ASP A 34 -13.33 11.46 -7.76
N SER A 35 -13.89 10.56 -6.96
CA SER A 35 -15.07 10.70 -6.07
C SER A 35 -14.80 10.17 -4.65
N LEU A 36 -14.00 9.11 -4.50
CA LEU A 36 -13.66 8.48 -3.22
C LEU A 36 -12.27 8.90 -2.74
N ASN A 37 -12.06 10.20 -2.49
CA ASN A 37 -10.80 10.67 -1.92
C ASN A 37 -10.69 10.31 -0.43
N LEU A 38 -9.55 9.76 -0.05
CA LEU A 38 -9.21 9.34 1.31
C LEU A 38 -7.96 10.05 1.85
N GLY A 39 -7.50 11.08 1.14
CA GLY A 39 -6.37 11.92 1.51
C GLY A 39 -6.82 13.14 2.31
N LEU A 40 -6.08 13.43 3.39
CA LEU A 40 -6.25 14.61 4.23
C LEU A 40 -5.36 15.75 3.73
N ASP A 41 -5.71 16.99 4.06
CA ASP A 41 -4.90 18.19 3.80
C ASP A 41 -4.57 18.45 2.32
N LEU A 42 -5.41 17.96 1.40
CA LEU A 42 -5.26 18.18 -0.05
C LEU A 42 -6.16 19.30 -0.59
N GLY A 43 -7.04 19.85 0.24
CA GLY A 43 -8.03 20.87 -0.16
C GLY A 43 -9.44 20.33 -0.39
N ASP A 44 -9.67 19.03 -0.20
CA ASP A 44 -11.01 18.46 0.00
C ASP A 44 -11.49 18.72 1.45
N SER A 45 -12.80 18.64 1.70
CA SER A 45 -13.33 18.82 3.06
C SER A 45 -13.17 17.56 3.91
N ASP A 46 -12.94 17.73 5.21
CA ASP A 46 -12.81 16.62 6.15
C ASP A 46 -14.08 15.78 6.21
N GLU A 47 -15.26 16.40 6.05
CA GLU A 47 -16.54 15.70 6.03
C GLU A 47 -16.65 14.74 4.83
N ASN A 48 -16.19 15.16 3.65
CA ASN A 48 -16.16 14.31 2.46
C ASN A 48 -15.23 13.11 2.67
N VAL A 49 -14.02 13.37 3.17
CA VAL A 49 -13.01 12.32 3.39
C VAL A 49 -13.48 11.32 4.47
N GLN A 50 -14.08 11.81 5.55
CA GLN A 50 -14.65 10.96 6.60
C GLN A 50 -15.85 10.14 6.10
N HIS A 51 -16.73 10.75 5.30
CA HIS A 51 -17.84 10.04 4.68
C HIS A 51 -17.33 8.92 3.76
N ASN A 52 -16.40 9.23 2.86
CA ASN A 52 -15.79 8.28 1.94
C ASN A 52 -15.15 7.10 2.68
N LEU A 53 -14.38 7.39 3.73
CA LEU A 53 -13.77 6.35 4.57
C LEU A 53 -14.83 5.45 5.20
N LYS A 54 -15.88 6.03 5.79
CA LYS A 54 -16.95 5.26 6.43
C LYS A 54 -17.67 4.36 5.43
N GLN A 55 -17.98 4.87 4.22
CA GLN A 55 -18.63 4.08 3.17
C GLN A 55 -17.72 2.97 2.66
N LEU A 56 -16.43 3.24 2.48
CA LEU A 56 -15.45 2.23 2.08
C LEU A 56 -15.38 1.08 3.11
N CYS A 57 -15.18 1.42 4.38
CA CYS A 57 -15.11 0.44 5.46
C CYS A 57 -16.40 -0.36 5.61
N LEU A 58 -17.56 0.29 5.53
CA LEU A 58 -18.86 -0.39 5.56
C LEU A 58 -19.02 -1.36 4.38
N GLY A 59 -18.71 -0.92 3.16
CA GLY A 59 -18.80 -1.76 1.96
C GLY A 59 -17.83 -2.93 1.95
N ALA A 60 -16.67 -2.77 2.59
CA ALA A 60 -15.64 -3.80 2.74
C ALA A 60 -15.82 -4.68 3.99
N GLN A 61 -16.80 -4.38 4.85
CA GLN A 61 -16.99 -5.02 6.16
C GLN A 61 -15.70 -4.99 7.01
N LEU A 62 -15.00 -3.86 6.98
CA LEU A 62 -13.79 -3.61 7.74
C LEU A 62 -14.05 -2.55 8.81
N PRO A 63 -13.38 -2.64 9.97
CA PRO A 63 -13.35 -1.53 10.92
C PRO A 63 -12.63 -0.33 10.29
N ILE A 64 -12.81 0.85 10.88
CA ILE A 64 -12.01 2.01 10.51
C ILE A 64 -10.54 1.68 10.78
N PRO A 65 -9.62 1.87 9.81
CA PRO A 65 -8.22 1.54 10.01
C PRO A 65 -7.44 2.66 10.70
N HIS A 66 -6.43 2.27 11.46
CA HIS A 66 -5.36 3.20 11.83
C HIS A 66 -4.60 3.65 10.60
N ARG A 67 -4.24 4.94 10.58
CA ARG A 67 -3.47 5.61 9.52
C ARG A 67 -2.45 6.54 10.18
N SER A 68 -1.35 6.85 9.50
CA SER A 68 -0.23 7.65 10.04
C SER A 68 0.10 8.82 9.12
N GLU A 69 0.94 9.75 9.58
CA GLU A 69 1.60 10.71 8.71
C GLU A 69 2.70 9.96 7.93
N GLN A 70 2.54 9.83 6.62
CA GLN A 70 3.49 9.10 5.77
C GLN A 70 4.57 10.04 5.27
N VAL A 71 5.84 9.69 5.50
CA VAL A 71 7.00 10.55 5.20
C VAL A 71 7.97 9.91 4.20
N HIS A 72 7.55 8.82 3.55
CA HIS A 72 8.39 8.02 2.64
C HIS A 72 9.65 7.47 3.32
N GLY A 73 9.57 7.20 4.63
CA GLY A 73 10.62 6.58 5.44
C GLY A 73 10.37 5.09 5.67
N THR A 74 10.93 4.57 6.76
CA THR A 74 10.82 3.16 7.17
C THR A 74 10.36 2.99 8.62
N ASN A 75 9.89 4.08 9.25
CA ASN A 75 9.35 4.06 10.60
C ASN A 75 8.07 3.22 10.65
N TYR A 76 7.90 2.49 11.74
CA TYR A 76 6.69 1.70 11.99
C TYR A 76 5.91 2.23 13.19
N LEU A 77 4.59 2.02 13.15
CA LEU A 77 3.68 2.29 14.25
C LEU A 77 2.90 1.02 14.61
N LEU A 78 3.00 0.59 15.87
CA LEU A 78 2.16 -0.49 16.40
C LEU A 78 0.82 0.08 16.83
N CYS A 79 -0.26 -0.46 16.28
CA CYS A 79 -1.62 0.02 16.44
C CYS A 79 -2.49 -1.03 17.16
N ALA A 80 -3.46 -0.55 17.94
CA ALA A 80 -4.44 -1.37 18.64
C ALA A 80 -5.71 -0.55 18.92
N GLY A 81 -6.84 -1.23 19.06
CA GLY A 81 -8.13 -0.63 19.36
C GLY A 81 -8.85 -0.07 18.12
N GLU A 82 -9.66 0.96 18.33
CA GLU A 82 -10.38 1.62 17.25
C GLU A 82 -9.44 2.45 16.36
N GLY A 83 -9.59 2.31 15.04
CA GLY A 83 -8.73 3.00 14.09
C GLY A 83 -8.93 4.50 14.06
N ILE A 84 -7.80 5.22 14.09
CA ILE A 84 -7.74 6.68 14.06
C ILE A 84 -6.71 7.17 13.03
N GLN A 85 -6.78 8.46 12.70
CA GLN A 85 -5.65 9.15 12.07
C GLN A 85 -4.65 9.55 13.17
N HIS A 86 -3.49 8.91 13.20
CA HIS A 86 -2.41 9.28 14.11
C HIS A 86 -1.65 10.50 13.60
N ASN A 87 -1.25 11.37 14.52
CA ASN A 87 -0.27 12.43 14.28
C ASN A 87 1.15 11.90 14.57
N HIS A 88 1.51 10.79 13.92
CA HIS A 88 2.79 10.13 14.09
C HIS A 88 3.34 9.73 12.72
N GLN A 89 4.64 9.98 12.52
CA GLN A 89 5.32 9.70 11.26
C GLN A 89 5.66 8.22 11.13
N ALA A 90 4.96 7.52 10.24
CA ALA A 90 5.21 6.12 9.93
C ALA A 90 4.76 5.77 8.52
N ASP A 91 5.49 4.85 7.88
CA ASP A 91 5.17 4.29 6.56
C ASP A 91 4.88 2.78 6.66
N ILE A 92 4.99 2.20 7.85
CA ILE A 92 4.62 0.83 8.18
C ILE A 92 3.64 0.88 9.36
N LEU A 93 2.39 0.49 9.17
CA LEU A 93 1.45 0.33 10.28
C LEU A 93 1.28 -1.16 10.56
N ILE A 94 1.42 -1.56 11.81
CA ILE A 94 1.35 -2.96 12.25
C ILE A 94 0.26 -3.07 13.31
N THR A 95 -0.50 -4.15 13.31
CA THR A 95 -1.40 -4.51 14.41
C THR A 95 -1.20 -5.96 14.82
N ARG A 96 -1.49 -6.22 16.10
CA ARG A 96 -1.56 -7.56 16.72
C ARG A 96 -2.91 -7.81 17.39
N THR A 97 -3.88 -6.92 17.16
CA THR A 97 -5.18 -6.95 17.80
C THR A 97 -6.18 -7.49 16.79
N ALA A 98 -6.85 -8.60 17.12
CA ALA A 98 -7.96 -9.13 16.32
C ALA A 98 -9.04 -8.05 16.14
N GLY A 99 -9.65 -7.97 14.96
CA GLY A 99 -10.64 -6.93 14.65
C GLY A 99 -10.06 -5.52 14.52
N CYS A 100 -8.73 -5.35 14.50
CA CYS A 100 -8.08 -4.08 14.21
C CYS A 100 -7.65 -4.02 12.74
N ALA A 101 -7.88 -2.89 12.08
CA ALA A 101 -7.39 -2.62 10.73
C ALA A 101 -6.26 -1.58 10.73
N VAL A 102 -5.33 -1.74 9.80
CA VAL A 102 -4.25 -0.78 9.51
C VAL A 102 -4.24 -0.46 8.03
N ALA A 103 -3.89 0.78 7.69
CA ALA A 103 -3.91 1.22 6.31
C ALA A 103 -2.83 2.24 5.96
N VAL A 104 -2.44 2.24 4.69
CA VAL A 104 -1.57 3.25 4.08
C VAL A 104 -2.26 3.93 2.93
N ARG A 105 -1.98 5.23 2.74
CA ARG A 105 -2.48 6.02 1.62
C ARG A 105 -1.52 5.98 0.45
N THR A 106 -2.07 5.94 -0.76
CA THR A 106 -1.27 5.99 -1.98
C THR A 106 -1.93 6.84 -3.05
N ALA A 107 -1.10 7.29 -3.97
CA ALA A 107 -1.43 7.70 -5.33
C ALA A 107 -0.11 7.56 -6.09
N ASP A 108 0.09 6.42 -6.74
CA ASP A 108 1.32 5.92 -7.39
C ASP A 108 2.29 5.10 -6.51
N CYS A 109 2.56 5.49 -5.27
CA CYS A 109 3.45 4.70 -4.41
C CYS A 109 2.86 3.29 -4.18
N LEU A 110 3.72 2.28 -4.01
CA LEU A 110 3.28 0.89 -3.85
C LEU A 110 2.74 0.65 -2.45
N PRO A 111 1.47 0.26 -2.27
CA PRO A 111 1.01 -0.31 -1.01
C PRO A 111 1.30 -1.81 -0.97
N ILE A 112 1.79 -2.30 0.18
CA ILE A 112 1.96 -3.73 0.44
C ILE A 112 1.15 -4.10 1.68
N LEU A 113 0.27 -5.09 1.55
CA LEU A 113 -0.45 -5.70 2.67
C LEU A 113 0.25 -6.98 3.06
N LEU A 114 0.58 -7.13 4.34
CA LEU A 114 1.31 -8.26 4.89
C LEU A 114 0.51 -8.85 6.06
N ILE A 115 0.48 -10.18 6.18
CA ILE A 115 -0.23 -10.82 7.28
C ILE A 115 0.30 -12.23 7.56
N ASP A 116 0.46 -12.54 8.84
CA ASP A 116 0.64 -13.89 9.36
C ASP A 116 -0.50 -14.15 10.34
N THR A 117 -1.49 -14.94 9.91
CA THR A 117 -2.66 -15.26 10.72
C THR A 117 -2.34 -16.22 11.86
N GLN A 118 -1.27 -17.03 11.76
CA GLN A 118 -0.87 -17.92 12.84
C GLN A 118 -0.24 -17.15 13.99
N ALA A 119 0.56 -16.11 13.68
CA ALA A 119 1.15 -15.23 14.68
C ALA A 119 0.21 -14.11 15.14
N GLY A 120 -0.91 -13.89 14.43
CA GLY A 120 -1.84 -12.79 14.69
C GLY A 120 -1.18 -11.44 14.47
N VAL A 121 -0.45 -11.26 13.36
CA VAL A 121 0.22 -10.00 13.01
C VAL A 121 -0.14 -9.59 11.58
N ALA A 122 -0.62 -8.35 11.41
CA ALA A 122 -0.87 -7.77 10.08
C ALA A 122 -0.17 -6.42 9.94
N ALA A 123 0.20 -6.05 8.72
CA ALA A 123 0.81 -4.76 8.42
C ALA A 123 0.37 -4.19 7.07
N ALA A 124 0.28 -2.87 7.00
CA ALA A 124 0.14 -2.10 5.77
C ALA A 124 1.41 -1.24 5.58
N VAL A 125 2.01 -1.30 4.39
CA VAL A 125 3.32 -0.70 4.10
C VAL A 125 3.23 0.24 2.90
N HIS A 126 3.73 1.46 3.05
CA HIS A 126 3.83 2.48 2.01
C HIS A 126 5.23 2.47 1.37
N ALA A 127 5.39 1.65 0.33
CA ALA A 127 6.64 1.50 -0.39
C ALA A 127 6.74 2.46 -1.59
N GLY A 128 6.92 3.75 -1.32
CA GLY A 128 7.41 4.69 -2.34
C GLY A 128 8.84 4.36 -2.78
N TRP A 129 9.36 5.05 -3.80
CA TRP A 129 10.74 4.80 -4.26
C TRP A 129 11.79 5.02 -3.15
N ARG A 130 11.64 6.04 -2.30
CA ARG A 130 12.55 6.30 -1.17
C ARG A 130 12.51 5.18 -0.13
N GLY A 131 11.32 4.68 0.19
CA GLY A 131 11.17 3.52 1.08
C GLY A 131 11.75 2.25 0.47
N THR A 132 11.58 2.07 -0.84
CA THR A 132 12.14 0.92 -1.59
C THR A 132 13.68 0.94 -1.57
N VAL A 133 14.30 2.10 -1.78
CA VAL A 133 15.75 2.28 -1.64
C VAL A 133 16.23 1.92 -0.23
N GLN A 134 15.42 2.21 0.78
CA GLN A 134 15.70 1.89 2.19
C GLN A 134 15.25 0.49 2.61
N ASN A 135 14.90 -0.40 1.66
CA ASN A 135 14.45 -1.77 1.93
C ASN A 135 13.23 -1.87 2.85
N ILE A 136 12.25 -0.97 2.71
CA ILE A 136 11.06 -0.91 3.58
C ILE A 136 10.31 -2.24 3.67
N ALA A 137 10.24 -3.03 2.59
CA ALA A 137 9.62 -4.36 2.62
C ALA A 137 10.33 -5.29 3.60
N GLN A 138 11.67 -5.34 3.56
CA GLN A 138 12.48 -6.12 4.50
C GLN A 138 12.33 -5.60 5.94
N VAL A 139 12.32 -4.27 6.13
CA VAL A 139 12.11 -3.65 7.45
C VAL A 139 10.74 -4.08 8.02
N ALA A 140 9.68 -4.07 7.21
CA ALA A 140 8.35 -4.51 7.64
C ALA A 140 8.35 -5.98 8.08
N ILE A 141 8.98 -6.88 7.31
CA ILE A 141 9.10 -8.29 7.69
C ILE A 141 9.86 -8.46 9.00
N GLN A 142 10.99 -7.76 9.18
CA GLN A 142 11.76 -7.81 10.43
C GLN A 142 10.93 -7.33 11.64
N LYS A 143 10.11 -6.29 11.47
CA LYS A 143 9.21 -5.82 12.53
C LYS A 143 8.10 -6.81 12.83
N MET A 144 7.50 -7.43 11.82
CA MET A 144 6.50 -8.49 12.03
C MET A 144 7.13 -9.71 12.74
N GLN A 145 8.36 -10.09 12.40
CA GLN A 145 9.10 -11.17 13.06
C GLN A 145 9.38 -10.87 14.54
N ALA A 146 9.71 -9.62 14.87
CA ALA A 146 9.85 -9.19 16.26
C ALA A 146 8.54 -9.33 17.07
N PHE A 147 7.40 -9.45 16.40
CA PHE A 147 6.09 -9.71 16.99
C PHE A 147 5.61 -11.17 16.87
N GLY A 148 6.49 -12.07 16.43
CA GLY A 148 6.26 -13.52 16.38
C GLY A 148 5.89 -14.07 15.01
N ALA A 149 5.77 -13.22 13.97
CA ALA A 149 5.50 -13.71 12.62
C ALA A 149 6.66 -14.53 12.06
N LYS A 150 6.36 -15.48 11.19
CA LYS A 150 7.36 -16.25 10.46
C LYS A 150 7.31 -15.90 8.98
N ALA A 151 8.45 -15.58 8.38
CA ALA A 151 8.53 -15.17 6.98
C ALA A 151 7.86 -16.17 6.02
N GLU A 152 7.99 -17.46 6.28
CA GLU A 152 7.39 -18.55 5.49
C GLU A 152 5.87 -18.67 5.61
N HIS A 153 5.26 -18.01 6.59
CA HIS A 153 3.81 -17.93 6.82
C HIS A 153 3.21 -16.61 6.38
N ILE A 154 4.03 -15.55 6.26
CA ILE A 154 3.54 -14.24 5.85
C ILE A 154 3.02 -14.34 4.42
N LEU A 155 1.77 -13.94 4.23
CA LEU A 155 1.17 -13.63 2.94
C LEU A 155 1.41 -12.15 2.63
N ALA A 156 1.80 -11.86 1.40
CA ALA A 156 2.02 -10.51 0.91
C ALA A 156 1.19 -10.23 -0.34
N CYS A 157 0.47 -9.12 -0.34
CA CYS A 157 -0.17 -8.60 -1.55
C CYS A 157 0.37 -7.21 -1.88
N LEU A 158 0.93 -7.08 -3.08
CA LEU A 158 1.41 -5.84 -3.66
C LEU A 158 0.27 -5.21 -4.49
N GLY A 159 -0.19 -4.04 -4.06
CA GLY A 159 -1.36 -3.38 -4.64
C GLY A 159 -1.07 -2.52 -5.88
N PRO A 160 -2.09 -1.79 -6.37
CA PRO A 160 -1.94 -0.90 -7.51
C PRO A 160 -0.91 0.20 -7.22
N CYS A 161 0.03 0.40 -8.14
CA CYS A 161 1.08 1.40 -8.03
C CYS A 161 1.41 1.96 -9.41
N ILE A 162 2.30 2.95 -9.51
CA ILE A 162 2.82 3.37 -10.81
C ILE A 162 3.85 2.36 -11.30
N ALA A 163 3.73 1.93 -12.55
CA ALA A 163 4.63 0.97 -13.17
C ALA A 163 5.09 1.46 -14.54
N GLU A 164 5.95 0.70 -15.21
CA GLU A 164 6.26 0.96 -16.62
C GLU A 164 4.98 0.88 -17.48
N PRO A 165 4.84 1.74 -18.51
CA PRO A 165 5.81 2.74 -18.97
C PRO A 165 5.74 4.10 -18.24
N CYS A 166 4.88 4.26 -17.23
CA CYS A 166 4.58 5.56 -16.61
C CYS A 166 5.58 6.02 -15.54
N PHE A 167 6.30 5.10 -14.89
CA PHE A 167 7.22 5.46 -13.81
C PHE A 167 8.60 5.94 -14.32
N GLU A 168 8.61 7.07 -15.04
CA GLU A 168 9.83 7.76 -15.46
C GLU A 168 10.43 8.55 -14.29
N ILE A 169 11.71 8.38 -14.04
CA ILE A 169 12.49 9.04 -12.99
C ILE A 169 13.82 9.54 -13.57
N ASP A 170 14.52 10.39 -12.81
CA ASP A 170 15.88 10.78 -13.16
C ASP A 170 16.86 9.60 -12.98
N ILE A 171 18.04 9.74 -13.59
CA ILE A 171 19.10 8.73 -13.59
C ILE A 171 19.59 8.42 -12.18
N ASP A 172 19.67 9.41 -11.30
CA ASP A 172 20.23 9.22 -9.95
C ASP A 172 19.26 8.46 -9.05
N THR A 173 17.96 8.70 -9.18
CA THR A 173 16.90 7.90 -8.57
C THR A 173 16.93 6.47 -9.11
N GLY A 174 17.12 6.29 -10.42
CA GLY A 174 17.30 4.97 -11.03
C GLY A 174 18.51 4.23 -10.46
N LYS A 175 19.65 4.91 -10.32
CA LYS A 175 20.86 4.33 -9.70
C LYS A 175 20.61 3.95 -8.24
N GLN A 176 19.99 4.81 -7.44
CA GLN A 176 19.67 4.50 -6.05
C GLN A 176 18.80 3.25 -5.93
N LEU A 177 17.74 3.13 -6.74
CA LEU A 177 16.91 1.94 -6.80
C LEU A 177 17.70 0.70 -7.23
N SER A 178 18.62 0.82 -8.20
CA SER A 178 19.43 -0.32 -8.67
C SER A 178 20.32 -0.92 -7.59
N HIS A 179 20.71 -0.12 -6.59
CA HIS A 179 21.53 -0.55 -5.46
C HIS A 179 20.71 -1.07 -4.27
N SER A 180 19.37 -0.97 -4.32
CA SER A 180 18.50 -1.41 -3.22
C SER A 180 18.47 -2.93 -3.07
N HIS A 181 18.75 -3.68 -4.13
CA HIS A 181 18.83 -5.14 -4.11
C HIS A 181 19.81 -5.63 -5.19
N PRO A 182 20.56 -6.73 -5.00
CA PRO A 182 21.52 -7.23 -6.00
C PRO A 182 20.94 -7.42 -7.40
N GLN A 183 19.65 -7.77 -7.48
CA GLN A 183 18.92 -7.97 -8.73
C GLN A 183 18.02 -6.78 -9.14
N ALA A 184 17.98 -5.68 -8.38
CA ALA A 184 17.10 -4.55 -8.69
C ALA A 184 17.41 -3.90 -10.04
N HIS A 185 18.67 -3.92 -10.48
CA HIS A 185 19.11 -3.40 -11.78
C HIS A 185 18.36 -4.04 -12.98
N LEU A 186 17.83 -5.26 -12.84
CA LEU A 186 17.04 -5.94 -13.88
C LEU A 186 15.67 -5.29 -14.11
N TYR A 187 15.22 -4.48 -13.16
CA TYR A 187 13.90 -3.83 -13.16
C TYR A 187 14.01 -2.32 -13.36
N ILE A 188 15.13 -1.86 -13.93
CA ILE A 188 15.39 -0.47 -14.22
C ILE A 188 15.91 -0.35 -15.65
N ARG A 189 15.18 0.39 -16.47
CA ARG A 189 15.51 0.64 -17.86
C ARG A 189 16.01 2.07 -18.02
N TYR A 190 17.21 2.24 -18.56
CA TYR A 190 17.81 3.55 -18.85
C TYR A 190 17.64 3.91 -20.33
N LYS A 191 17.20 5.14 -20.62
CA LYS A 191 17.08 5.66 -22.00
C LYS A 191 17.04 7.19 -21.99
N ASN A 192 17.81 7.83 -22.89
CA ASN A 192 17.78 9.28 -23.13
C ASN A 192 17.80 10.14 -21.85
N ASP A 193 18.80 9.93 -20.98
CA ASP A 193 18.97 10.66 -19.70
C ASP A 193 17.81 10.51 -18.70
N LYS A 194 16.99 9.48 -18.89
CA LYS A 194 15.91 9.08 -17.99
C LYS A 194 16.04 7.60 -17.62
N ALA A 195 15.38 7.24 -16.53
CA ALA A 195 15.21 5.86 -16.11
C ALA A 195 13.73 5.55 -15.92
N TRP A 196 13.34 4.29 -16.13
CA TRP A 196 12.04 3.74 -15.79
C TRP A 196 12.27 2.59 -14.82
N ALA A 197 11.44 2.51 -13.78
CA ALA A 197 11.61 1.49 -12.75
C ALA A 197 10.32 0.71 -12.52
N ASN A 198 10.47 -0.54 -12.09
CA ASN A 198 9.39 -1.35 -11.56
C ASN A 198 9.59 -1.60 -10.07
N ILE A 199 9.11 -0.66 -9.24
CA ILE A 199 9.24 -0.75 -7.78
C ILE A 199 8.49 -1.94 -7.17
N GLN A 200 7.41 -2.39 -7.82
CA GLN A 200 6.69 -3.61 -7.43
C GLN A 200 7.61 -4.83 -7.52
N ALA A 201 8.31 -5.00 -8.65
CA ALA A 201 9.25 -6.11 -8.83
C ALA A 201 10.45 -6.03 -7.86
N ILE A 202 10.98 -4.83 -7.60
CA ILE A 202 12.07 -4.64 -6.63
C ILE A 202 11.60 -5.02 -5.20
N ASN A 203 10.41 -4.59 -4.78
CA ASN A 203 9.88 -4.98 -3.47
C ASN A 203 9.57 -6.48 -3.40
N THR A 204 9.12 -7.12 -4.50
CA THR A 204 8.98 -8.58 -4.56
C THR A 204 10.31 -9.29 -4.29
N LEU A 205 11.42 -8.81 -4.88
CA LEU A 205 12.76 -9.35 -4.60
C LEU A 205 13.12 -9.19 -3.11
N GLN A 206 12.87 -8.00 -2.53
CA GLN A 206 13.14 -7.75 -1.11
C GLN A 206 12.32 -8.66 -0.18
N LEU A 207 11.05 -8.91 -0.51
CA LEU A 207 10.18 -9.84 0.23
C LEU A 207 10.71 -11.28 0.15
N GLN A 208 11.09 -11.74 -1.05
CA GLN A 208 11.66 -13.09 -1.24
C GLN A 208 12.98 -13.27 -0.49
N SER A 209 13.88 -12.28 -0.56
CA SER A 209 15.15 -12.26 0.19
C SER A 209 14.94 -12.18 1.71
N SER A 210 13.76 -11.75 2.16
CA SER A 210 13.36 -11.78 3.58
C SER A 210 12.77 -13.13 4.02
N GLY A 211 12.71 -14.12 3.12
CA GLY A 211 12.28 -15.49 3.42
C GLY A 211 10.83 -15.82 3.05
N LEU A 212 10.10 -14.92 2.40
CA LEU A 212 8.74 -15.21 1.93
C LEU A 212 8.79 -16.18 0.75
N LYS A 213 7.93 -17.19 0.77
CA LYS A 213 7.73 -18.11 -0.35
C LYS A 213 7.10 -17.35 -1.52
N SER A 214 7.52 -17.64 -2.75
CA SER A 214 6.93 -17.04 -3.95
C SER A 214 5.43 -17.30 -4.06
N THR A 215 4.95 -18.45 -3.57
CA THR A 215 3.53 -18.80 -3.50
C THR A 215 2.72 -17.95 -2.51
N ASN A 216 3.40 -17.25 -1.60
CA ASN A 216 2.78 -16.38 -0.61
C ASN A 216 2.83 -14.90 -1.03
N ILE A 217 3.25 -14.60 -2.27
CA ILE A 217 3.34 -13.24 -2.78
C ILE A 217 2.42 -13.11 -3.99
N GLU A 218 1.39 -12.27 -3.87
CA GLU A 218 0.56 -11.85 -4.99
C GLU A 218 0.86 -10.40 -5.35
N SER A 219 0.82 -10.12 -6.65
CA SER A 219 1.00 -8.78 -7.18
C SER A 219 -0.11 -8.46 -8.16
N LEU A 220 -0.93 -7.45 -7.84
CA LEU A 220 -2.10 -7.11 -8.66
C LEU A 220 -1.73 -6.56 -10.05
N SER A 221 -0.51 -6.04 -10.23
CA SER A 221 0.02 -5.60 -11.52
C SER A 221 -0.87 -4.57 -12.24
N LEU A 222 -1.45 -3.65 -11.47
CA LEU A 222 -2.32 -2.57 -11.97
C LEU A 222 -1.58 -1.23 -11.90
N CYS A 223 -1.44 -0.54 -13.04
CA CYS A 223 -0.81 0.76 -13.12
C CYS A 223 -1.82 1.90 -12.83
N THR A 224 -1.63 2.59 -11.72
CA THR A 224 -2.49 3.72 -11.27
C THR A 224 -2.51 4.89 -12.27
N SER A 225 -1.39 5.15 -12.96
CA SER A 225 -1.31 6.19 -13.99
C SER A 225 -2.03 5.79 -15.27
N CYS A 226 -1.97 4.51 -15.70
CA CYS A 226 -2.60 4.02 -16.92
C CYS A 226 -4.12 3.84 -16.82
N LEU A 227 -4.66 3.73 -15.59
CA LEU A 227 -6.07 3.42 -15.32
C LEU A 227 -6.75 4.60 -14.59
N PRO A 228 -6.88 5.78 -15.23
CA PRO A 228 -7.39 7.00 -14.61
C PRO A 228 -8.84 6.90 -14.13
N GLU A 229 -9.63 6.00 -14.71
CA GLU A 229 -11.02 5.73 -14.32
C GLU A 229 -11.13 4.95 -13.00
N ARG A 230 -10.07 4.22 -12.62
CA ARG A 230 -10.01 3.40 -11.40
C ARG A 230 -9.17 4.01 -10.29
N PHE A 231 -8.13 4.77 -10.62
CA PHE A 231 -7.15 5.23 -9.63
C PHE A 231 -6.77 6.70 -9.78
N PHE A 232 -6.70 7.43 -8.67
CA PHE A 232 -5.87 8.64 -8.56
C PHE A 232 -4.38 8.34 -8.84
N SER A 233 -3.67 9.33 -9.39
CA SER A 233 -2.24 9.25 -9.69
C SER A 233 -1.61 10.63 -9.52
N TYR A 234 -0.57 10.72 -8.70
CA TYR A 234 0.18 11.96 -8.49
C TYR A 234 1.00 12.35 -9.72
N ARG A 235 1.57 11.38 -10.45
CA ARG A 235 2.25 11.58 -11.72
C ARG A 235 1.35 12.27 -12.73
N ARG A 236 0.08 11.88 -12.77
CA ARG A 236 -0.89 12.43 -13.71
C ARG A 236 -1.49 13.76 -13.26
N ASN A 237 -1.85 13.88 -11.99
CA ASN A 237 -2.67 15.00 -11.48
C ASN A 237 -1.94 15.93 -10.49
N GLY A 238 -0.67 15.65 -10.20
CA GLY A 238 0.15 16.45 -9.28
C GLY A 238 -0.43 16.51 -7.87
N ILE A 239 -0.25 17.67 -7.22
CA ILE A 239 -0.73 17.92 -5.85
C ILE A 239 -2.25 17.77 -5.70
N GLN A 240 -3.00 17.87 -6.80
CA GLN A 240 -4.46 17.75 -6.83
C GLN A 240 -4.94 16.29 -6.93
N ALA A 241 -4.05 15.31 -7.02
CA ALA A 241 -4.47 13.91 -6.97
C ALA A 241 -5.09 13.60 -5.60
N GLY A 242 -6.26 12.95 -5.55
CA GLY A 242 -6.76 12.32 -4.33
C GLY A 242 -5.85 11.18 -3.85
N ARG A 243 -6.22 10.51 -2.76
CA ARG A 243 -5.53 9.31 -2.27
C ARG A 243 -6.46 8.11 -2.19
N GLN A 244 -5.93 6.94 -2.53
CA GLN A 244 -6.50 5.64 -2.19
C GLN A 244 -6.06 5.19 -0.79
N LEU A 245 -6.70 4.16 -0.27
CA LEU A 245 -6.21 3.37 0.88
C LEU A 245 -5.99 1.91 0.49
N ALA A 246 -4.91 1.34 1.02
CA ALA A 246 -4.75 -0.10 1.13
C ALA A 246 -4.96 -0.49 2.60
N ILE A 247 -5.87 -1.43 2.86
CA ILE A 247 -6.32 -1.78 4.21
C ILE A 247 -6.17 -3.28 4.40
N VAL A 248 -5.62 -3.70 5.53
CA VAL A 248 -5.68 -5.08 6.00
C VAL A 248 -6.13 -5.09 7.46
N ALA A 249 -6.93 -6.09 7.82
CA ALA A 249 -7.31 -6.36 9.20
C ALA A 249 -6.89 -7.76 9.61
N LEU A 250 -6.60 -7.93 10.89
CA LEU A 250 -6.59 -9.25 11.48
C LEU A 250 -8.04 -9.74 11.60
N PRO A 251 -8.34 -10.97 11.15
CA PRO A 251 -9.64 -11.58 11.41
C PRO A 251 -9.97 -11.55 12.91
N ASP A 252 -11.25 -11.50 13.24
CA ASP A 252 -11.68 -11.76 14.60
C ASP A 252 -11.21 -13.17 15.02
N ALA A 253 -10.89 -13.35 16.30
CA ALA A 253 -10.54 -14.67 16.80
C ALA A 253 -11.70 -15.64 16.50
N LEU A 254 -11.41 -16.69 15.74
CA LEU A 254 -12.34 -17.78 15.44
C LEU A 254 -12.81 -18.47 16.73
#